data_AF-A0AA41VZP8-F1
#
_entry.id   AF-A0AA41VZP8-F1
#
_cell.length_a   1.000
_cell.length_b   1.000
_cell.length_c   1.000
_cell.angle_alpha   90.00
_cell.angle_beta   90.00
_cell.angle_gamma   90.00
#
_symmetry.space_group_name_H-M   'P 1'
#
loop_
_entity.id
_entity.type
_entity.pdbx_description
1 polymer ?
#
loop_
_entity_poly.entity_id
_entity_poly.type
_entity_poly.pdbx_seq_one_letter_code
_entity_poly.pdbx_strand_id
1 'polypeptide(L)'
;MDGEMYLGIECCRAIRVITRECWPSMLTSVGFTAEEGDILKGYCDASLSATSRSSLVTKLPPVQTPPPQSPFLGPRPSTPPAA
;
A
#
# COMPACT_ATOMS: atom_id res chain seq x y z
N MET A 1 11.04 -8.60 14.96
CA MET A 1 9.89 -9.49 14.70
C MET A 1 8.77 -8.57 14.26
N ASP A 2 8.68 -8.36 12.95
CA ASP A 2 7.66 -7.50 12.38
C ASP A 2 6.33 -8.23 12.49
N GLY A 3 5.51 -7.78 13.44
CA GLY A 3 4.17 -8.30 13.74
C GLY A 3 3.18 -7.88 12.67
N GLU A 4 3.45 -8.23 11.42
CA GLU A 4 2.58 -7.93 10.30
C GLU A 4 1.55 -9.05 10.22
N MET A 5 0.34 -8.81 10.76
CA MET A 5 -0.78 -9.73 10.57
C MET A 5 -1.22 -9.65 9.10
N TYR A 6 -0.65 -10.51 8.25
CA TYR A 6 -1.03 -10.56 6.84
C TYR A 6 -2.35 -11.31 6.68
N LEU A 7 -3.46 -10.63 6.95
CA LEU A 7 -4.77 -11.11 6.52
C LEU A 7 -4.87 -10.95 5.00
N GLY A 8 -5.02 -12.07 4.30
CA GLY A 8 -5.18 -12.08 2.85
C GLY A 8 -6.45 -11.34 2.40
N ILE A 9 -6.43 -10.84 1.17
CA ILE A 9 -7.57 -10.11 0.56
C ILE A 9 -8.88 -10.90 0.65
N GLU A 10 -8.84 -12.21 0.43
CA GLU A 10 -10.05 -13.04 0.50
C GLU A 10 -10.56 -13.22 1.92
N CYS A 11 -9.67 -13.28 2.91
CA CYS A 11 -10.05 -13.29 4.31
C CYS A 11 -10.75 -11.97 4.68
N CYS A 12 -10.19 -10.83 4.27
CA CYS A 12 -10.81 -9.54 4.51
C CYS A 12 -12.14 -9.36 3.77
N ARG A 13 -12.29 -9.93 2.57
CA ARG A 13 -13.58 -9.97 1.86
C ARG A 13 -14.63 -10.72 2.67
N ALA A 14 -14.29 -11.90 3.19
CA ALA A 14 -15.19 -12.70 4.01
C ALA A 14 -15.60 -11.97 5.30
N ILE A 15 -14.64 -11.41 6.04
CA ILE A 15 -14.91 -10.63 7.25
C ILE A 15 -15.84 -9.46 6.96
N ARG A 16 -15.64 -8.76 5.84
CA ARG A 16 -16.48 -7.64 5.46
C ARG A 16 -17.92 -8.05 5.22
N VAL A 17 -18.15 -9.15 4.51
CA VAL A 17 -19.50 -9.69 4.27
C VAL A 17 -20.17 -10.05 5.59
N ILE A 18 -19.49 -10.81 6.44
CA ILE A 18 -20.05 -11.26 7.73
C ILE A 18 -20.39 -10.07 8.62
N THR A 19 -19.49 -9.09 8.74
CA THR A 19 -19.65 -7.95 9.65
C THR A 19 -20.64 -6.89 9.15
N ARG A 20 -20.88 -6.78 7.83
CA ARG A 20 -21.82 -5.83 7.23
C ARG A 20 -23.23 -6.40 7.07
N GLU A 21 -23.34 -7.65 6.64
CA GLU A 21 -24.61 -8.26 6.25
C GLU A 21 -25.26 -9.08 7.38
N CYS A 22 -24.48 -9.53 8.37
CA CYS A 22 -25.00 -10.37 9.43
C CYS A 22 -24.86 -9.71 10.81
N TRP A 23 -23.63 -9.40 11.22
CA TRP A 23 -23.20 -8.56 12.35
C TRP A 23 -21.80 -9.02 12.80
N PRO A 24 -20.98 -8.16 13.42
CA PRO A 24 -19.69 -8.55 13.98
C PRO A 24 -19.79 -9.72 14.97
N SER A 25 -20.87 -9.76 15.75
CA SER A 25 -21.16 -10.85 16.69
C SER A 25 -21.30 -12.22 16.03
N MET A 26 -21.55 -12.30 14.72
CA MET A 26 -21.63 -13.60 14.01
C MET A 26 -20.25 -14.26 13.85
N LEU A 27 -19.15 -13.50 13.92
CA LEU A 27 -17.79 -14.06 13.94
C LEU A 27 -17.51 -14.88 15.20
N THR A 28 -18.33 -14.72 16.26
CA THR A 28 -18.23 -15.51 17.48
C THR A 28 -18.49 -16.99 17.27
N SER A 29 -19.28 -17.36 16.26
CA SER A 29 -19.49 -18.76 15.89
C SER A 29 -18.23 -19.45 15.35
N VAL A 30 -17.23 -18.68 14.91
CA VAL A 30 -15.95 -19.18 14.38
C VAL A 30 -14.81 -19.01 15.41
N GLY A 31 -15.12 -18.50 16.61
CA GLY A 31 -14.16 -18.39 17.71
C GLY A 31 -13.55 -17.01 17.92
N PHE A 32 -14.04 -15.97 17.25
CA PHE A 32 -13.66 -14.58 17.55
C PHE A 32 -14.53 -13.99 18.65
N THR A 33 -14.03 -13.03 19.41
CA THR A 33 -14.88 -12.18 20.24
C THR A 33 -15.56 -11.10 19.39
N ALA A 34 -16.62 -10.49 19.94
CA ALA A 34 -17.28 -9.36 19.26
C ALA A 34 -16.31 -8.19 19.03
N GLU A 35 -15.46 -7.89 20.02
CA GLU A 35 -14.43 -6.84 19.92
C GLU A 35 -13.38 -7.17 18.86
N GLU A 36 -12.90 -8.41 18.79
CA GLU A 36 -11.99 -8.83 17.72
C GLU A 36 -12.63 -8.70 16.33
N GLY A 37 -13.94 -9.01 16.21
CA GLY A 37 -14.68 -8.82 14.97
C GLY A 37 -14.72 -7.35 14.51
N ASP A 38 -14.92 -6.42 15.44
CA ASP A 38 -14.91 -4.98 15.15
C ASP A 38 -13.50 -4.47 14.78
N ILE A 39 -12.45 -4.98 15.45
CA ILE A 39 -11.05 -4.68 15.10
C ILE A 39 -10.74 -5.18 13.68
N LEU A 40 -11.10 -6.42 13.36
CA LEU A 40 -10.86 -7.03 12.05
C LEU A 40 -11.60 -6.29 10.93
N LYS A 41 -12.83 -5.84 11.18
CA LYS A 41 -13.56 -4.98 10.25
C LYS A 41 -12.80 -3.68 9.96
N GLY A 42 -12.29 -3.01 11.00
CA GLY A 42 -11.48 -1.80 10.87
C GLY A 42 -10.21 -2.03 10.04
N TYR A 43 -9.48 -3.11 10.33
CA TYR A 43 -8.29 -3.51 9.59
C TYR A 43 -8.61 -3.76 8.11
N CYS A 44 -9.66 -4.54 7.84
CA CYS A 44 -10.04 -4.94 6.49
C CYS A 44 -10.62 -3.80 5.64
N ASP A 45 -11.33 -2.85 6.23
CA ASP A 45 -11.78 -1.64 5.52
C ASP A 45 -10.59 -0.74 5.12
N ALA A 46 -9.54 -0.69 5.95
CA ALA A 46 -8.30 0.03 5.63
C ALA A 46 -7.47 -0.66 4.53
N SER A 47 -7.33 -2.00 4.59
CA SER A 47 -6.53 -2.77 3.63
C SER A 47 -7.15 -2.82 2.23
N LEU A 48 -8.49 -2.94 2.13
CA LEU A 48 -9.20 -2.84 0.86
C LEU A 48 -9.07 -1.45 0.23
N SER A 49 -9.07 -0.39 1.04
CA SER A 49 -8.87 0.99 0.57
C SER A 49 -7.46 1.21 0.03
N ALA A 50 -6.44 0.59 0.65
CA ALA A 50 -5.07 0.62 0.16
C ALA A 50 -4.92 -0.13 -1.19
N THR A 51 -5.57 -1.30 -1.34
CA THR A 51 -5.64 -2.03 -2.60
C THR A 51 -6.34 -1.23 -3.70
N SER A 52 -7.42 -0.50 -3.38
CA SER A 52 -8.13 0.33 -4.36
C SER A 52 -7.24 1.46 -4.88
N ARG A 53 -6.39 2.05 -4.03
CA ARG A 53 -5.36 3.02 -4.47
C ARG A 53 -4.26 2.36 -5.28
N SER A 54 -3.85 1.15 -4.93
CA SER A 54 -2.86 0.39 -5.71
C SER A 54 -3.39 0.02 -7.11
N SER A 55 -4.68 -0.31 -7.21
CA SER A 55 -5.36 -0.55 -8.50
C SER A 55 -5.54 0.75 -9.32
N LEU A 56 -5.71 1.90 -8.65
CA LEU A 56 -5.70 3.20 -9.32
C LEU A 56 -4.30 3.60 -9.82
N VAL A 57 -3.24 3.17 -9.13
CA VAL A 57 -1.85 3.31 -9.60
C VAL A 57 -1.60 2.54 -10.89
N THR A 58 -2.25 1.38 -11.11
CA THR A 58 -2.15 0.66 -12.39
C THR A 58 -2.92 1.33 -13.54
N LYS A 59 -3.95 2.14 -13.24
CA LYS A 59 -4.74 2.84 -14.28
C LYS A 59 -4.19 4.21 -14.68
N LEU A 60 -3.31 4.81 -13.88
CA LEU A 60 -2.62 6.03 -14.26
C LEU A 60 -1.37 5.65 -15.08
N PRO A 61 -1.16 6.23 -16.28
CA PRO A 61 0.12 6.07 -16.95
C PRO A 61 1.22 6.55 -15.99
N PRO A 62 2.37 5.85 -15.93
CA PRO A 62 3.48 6.32 -15.11
C PRO A 62 3.84 7.73 -15.56
N VAL A 63 3.62 8.71 -14.68
CA VAL A 63 4.17 10.05 -14.85
C VAL A 63 5.67 9.86 -14.79
N GLN A 64 6.30 9.84 -15.97
CA GLN A 64 7.74 9.74 -16.13
C GLN A 64 8.38 10.86 -15.30
N THR A 65 9.01 10.49 -14.20
CA THR A 65 9.94 11.38 -13.52
C THR A 65 11.06 11.70 -14.51
N PRO A 66 11.33 12.97 -14.84
CA PRO A 66 12.45 13.30 -15.69
C PRO A 66 13.74 12.80 -15.04
N PRO A 67 14.71 12.27 -15.82
CA PRO A 67 15.96 11.77 -15.27
C PRO A 67 16.66 12.91 -14.50
N PRO A 68 17.35 12.59 -13.39
CA PRO A 68 18.18 13.57 -12.71
C PRO A 68 19.21 14.06 -13.73
N GLN A 69 19.13 15.32 -14.12
CA GLN A 69 20.10 15.94 -15.01
C GLN A 69 21.46 15.87 -14.30
N SER A 70 22.30 14.95 -14.72
CA SER A 70 23.69 14.89 -14.26
C SER A 70 24.33 16.25 -14.54
N PRO A 71 24.99 16.87 -13.56
CA PRO A 71 25.71 18.12 -13.81
C PRO A 71 26.84 17.80 -14.80
N PHE A 72 26.76 18.42 -15.98
CA PHE A 72 27.79 18.40 -17.00
C PHE A 72 29.12 18.85 -16.36
N LEU A 73 29.99 17.91 -15.98
CA LEU A 73 31.41 18.17 -15.75
C LEU A 73 32.04 18.44 -17.13
N GLY A 74 31.92 19.70 -17.58
CA GLY A 74 32.72 20.18 -18.69
C GLY A 74 34.21 20.15 -18.31
N PRO A 75 35.11 19.71 -19.21
CA PRO A 75 36.53 19.67 -18.91
C PRO A 75 37.07 21.10 -18.77
N ARG A 76 37.67 21.35 -17.60
CA ARG A 76 38.44 22.55 -17.26
C ARG A 76 39.52 22.79 -18.34
N PRO A 77 39.51 23.90 -19.10
CA PRO A 77 40.60 24.20 -20.01
C PRO A 77 41.83 24.59 -19.18
N SER A 78 42.80 23.68 -19.13
CA SER A 78 44.15 23.97 -18.70
C SER A 78 44.85 24.79 -19.80
N THR A 79 45.14 26.05 -19.51
CA THR A 79 46.30 26.80 -20.07
C THR A 79 47.61 26.01 -19.84
N PRO A 80 48.80 26.32 -20.44
CA PRO A 80 49.28 27.36 -21.38
C PRO A 80 50.24 26.71 -22.46
N PRO A 81 51.34 27.29 -23.05
CA PRO A 81 51.91 28.66 -23.05
C PRO A 81 52.39 29.26 -24.41
N ALA A 82 52.64 30.59 -24.35
CA ALA A 82 53.65 31.44 -25.02
C ALA A 82 54.09 31.22 -26.49
N ALA A 83 53.97 32.30 -27.27
CA ALA A 83 54.98 32.77 -28.23
C ALA A 83 54.93 34.31 -28.28
#